data_AF-E2FYL8-F1
#
_entry.id   AF-E2FYL8-F1
#
_cell.length_a   1.000
_cell.length_b   1.000
_cell.length_c   1.000
_cell.angle_alpha   90.00
_cell.angle_beta   90.00
_cell.angle_gamma   90.00
#
_symmetry.space_group_name_H-M   'P 1'
#
loop_
_entity.id
_entity.type
_entity.pdbx_description
1 polymer ?
#
loop_
_entity_poly.entity_id
_entity_poly.type
_entity_poly.pdbx_seq_one_letter_code
_entity_poly.pdbx_strand_id
1 'polypeptide(L)' 'ALRTAKDFMENDNLDNVDYTAVRGLAGIKEAEVEIAGNEYNIAVVSGSANLFEFIKSGKINDYHFIEV' A
#
# COMPACT_ATOMS: atom_id res chain seq x y z
N ALA A 1 7.93 4.75 3.50
CA ALA A 1 8.60 3.91 2.49
C ALA A 1 8.08 4.19 1.08
N LEU A 2 6.77 4.13 0.84
CA LEU A 2 6.16 4.28 -0.50
C LEU A 2 6.47 5.59 -1.22
N ARG A 3 6.44 6.74 -0.51
CA ARG A 3 6.80 8.05 -1.12
C ARG A 3 8.24 8.03 -1.64
N THR A 4 9.17 7.57 -0.81
CA THR A 4 10.59 7.42 -1.18
C THR A 4 10.82 6.41 -2.30
N ALA A 5 10.08 5.29 -2.30
CA ALA A 5 10.18 4.28 -3.36
C ALA A 5 9.71 4.84 -4.71
N LYS A 6 8.62 5.60 -4.71
CA LYS A 6 8.10 6.24 -5.92
C LYS A 6 9.02 7.35 -6.43
N ASP A 7 9.51 8.23 -5.55
CA ASP A 7 10.49 9.28 -5.90
C ASP A 7 11.76 8.67 -6.51
N PHE A 8 12.21 7.52 -6.01
CA PHE A 8 13.40 6.84 -6.51
C PHE A 8 13.18 6.16 -7.88
N MET A 9 11.96 5.69 -8.15
CA MET A 9 11.63 5.01 -9.40
C MET A 9 11.26 5.96 -10.55
N GLU A 10 10.66 7.12 -10.24
CA GLU A 10 10.22 8.08 -11.26
C GLU A 10 11.23 9.21 -11.50
N ASN A 11 12.25 9.37 -10.65
CA ASN A 11 13.32 10.38 -10.76
C ASN A 11 12.80 11.82 -10.94
N ASP A 12 11.55 12.06 -10.55
CA ASP A 12 10.82 13.32 -10.73
C ASP A 12 10.02 13.62 -9.45
N ASN A 13 10.02 14.89 -9.03
CA ASN A 13 9.36 15.34 -7.80
C ASN A 13 7.84 15.21 -7.94
N LEU A 14 7.25 14.20 -7.32
CA LEU A 14 5.80 14.04 -7.28
C LEU A 14 5.18 14.82 -6.13
N ASP A 15 4.73 16.04 -6.45
CA ASP A 15 4.03 16.93 -5.51
C ASP A 15 2.67 16.39 -5.02
N ASN A 16 2.11 15.32 -5.59
CA ASN A 16 0.81 14.78 -5.15
C ASN A 16 0.68 13.28 -5.42
N VAL A 17 1.35 12.45 -4.61
CA VAL A 17 0.84 11.09 -4.39
C VAL A 17 -0.18 11.20 -3.27
N ASP A 18 -1.43 11.47 -3.63
CA ASP A 18 -2.49 11.56 -2.64
C ASP A 18 -2.82 10.13 -2.18
N TYR A 19 -2.12 9.68 -1.14
CA TYR A 19 -2.37 8.42 -0.43
C TYR A 19 -3.68 8.47 0.37
N THR A 20 -4.71 9.13 -0.16
CA THR A 20 -6.03 9.28 0.46
C THR A 20 -6.68 7.94 0.75
N ALA A 21 -6.36 6.89 -0.03
CA ALA A 21 -6.88 5.54 0.15
C ALA A 21 -6.40 4.81 1.44
N VAL A 22 -5.32 5.27 2.08
CA VAL A 22 -4.85 4.73 3.38
C VAL A 22 -5.16 5.67 4.58
N ARG A 23 -6.04 6.66 4.39
CA ARG A 23 -6.59 7.49 5.48
C ARG A 23 -7.88 6.87 6.01
N GLY A 24 -7.84 6.41 7.27
CA GLY A 24 -8.99 5.80 7.95
C GLY A 24 -8.55 5.01 9.17
N LEU A 25 -9.48 4.73 10.08
CA LEU A 25 -9.28 3.89 11.27
C LEU A 25 -9.52 2.39 11.00
N ALA A 26 -9.61 2.00 9.73
CA ALA A 26 -9.82 0.59 9.36
C ALA A 26 -8.57 -0.24 9.73
N GLY A 27 -8.80 -1.45 10.25
CA GLY A 27 -7.75 -2.38 10.65
C GLY A 27 -6.87 -2.88 9.49
N ILE A 28 -7.42 -2.88 8.28
CA ILE A 28 -6.73 -3.16 7.02
C ILE A 28 -7.13 -2.06 6.05
N LYS A 29 -6.14 -1.45 5.40
CA LYS A 29 -6.33 -0.40 4.40
C LYS A 29 -5.66 -0.85 3.11
N GLU A 30 -6.33 -0.64 1.99
CA GLU A 30 -5.89 -1.12 0.68
C GLU A 30 -5.86 0.06 -0.27
N ALA A 31 -4.86 0.11 -1.13
CA ALA A 31 -4.74 1.13 -2.16
C ALA A 31 -4.07 0.54 -3.41
N GLU A 32 -4.42 1.10 -4.55
CA GLU A 32 -3.73 0.85 -5.80
C GLU A 32 -2.93 2.11 -6.14
N VAL A 33 -1.65 1.94 -6.46
CA VAL A 33 -0.77 3.05 -6.81
C VAL A 33 -0.13 2.79 -8.17
N GLU A 34 -0.25 3.77 -9.06
CA GLU A 34 0.50 3.77 -10.31
C GLU A 34 1.92 4.29 -10.05
N ILE A 35 2.93 3.51 -10.46
CA ILE A 35 4.35 3.87 -10.42
C ILE A 35 4.96 3.54 -11.77
N ALA A 36 5.52 4.55 -12.45
CA ALA A 36 6.16 4.42 -13.76
C ALA A 36 5.28 3.69 -14.81
N GLY A 37 3.97 3.94 -14.80
CA GLY A 37 3.00 3.34 -15.72
C GLY A 37 2.61 1.89 -15.39
N ASN A 38 2.99 1.37 -14.22
CA ASN A 38 2.54 0.06 -13.73
C ASN A 38 1.67 0.24 -12.48
N GLU A 39 0.63 -0.57 -12.36
CA GLU A 39 -0.27 -0.60 -11.20
C GLU A 39 0.29 -1.53 -10.11
N TYR A 40 0.35 -1.01 -8.89
CA TYR A 40 0.79 -1.76 -7.71
C TYR A 40 -0.27 -1.73 -6.63
N ASN A 41 -0.84 -2.90 -6.34
CA ASN A 41 -1.65 -3.12 -5.15
C ASN A 41 -0.80 -3.09 -3.88
N ILE A 42 -1.21 -2.25 -2.92
CA ILE A 42 -0.57 -2.10 -1.63
C ILE A 42 -1.60 -2.22 -0.49
N ALA A 43 -1.17 -2.75 0.65
CA ALA A 43 -1.99 -2.81 1.85
C ALA A 43 -1.24 -2.29 3.09
N VAL A 44 -1.98 -1.73 4.03
CA VAL A 44 -1.50 -1.33 5.35
C VAL A 44 -2.38 -2.00 6.39
N VAL A 45 -1.79 -2.93 7.13
CA VAL A 45 -2.46 -3.73 8.15
C VAL A 45 -2.07 -3.20 9.51
N SER A 46 -3.03 -2.69 10.28
CA SER A 46 -2.76 -2.16 11.61
C SER A 46 -3.03 -3.21 12.69
N GLY A 47 -1.98 -3.72 13.31
CA GLY A 47 -2.06 -4.62 14.46
C GLY A 47 -2.14 -6.10 14.12
N SER A 48 -1.65 -6.93 15.05
CA SER A 48 -1.42 -8.36 14.84
C SER A 48 -2.70 -9.18 14.60
N ALA A 49 -3.82 -8.80 15.21
CA ALA A 49 -5.11 -9.47 14.99
C ALA A 49 -5.56 -9.36 13.52
N ASN A 50 -5.45 -8.16 12.95
CA ASN A 50 -5.79 -7.90 11.55
C ASN A 50 -4.81 -8.58 10.59
N LEU A 51 -3.53 -8.70 10.95
CA LEU A 51 -2.55 -9.47 10.17
C LEU A 51 -2.94 -10.95 10.07
N PHE A 52 -3.34 -11.58 11.18
CA PHE A 52 -3.76 -12.97 11.15
C PHE A 52 -5.02 -13.18 10.30
N GLU A 53 -5.97 -12.25 10.38
CA GLU A 53 -7.16 -12.29 9.52
C GLU A 53 -6.80 -12.12 8.05
N PHE A 54 -5.91 -11.18 7.75
CA PHE A 54 -5.45 -10.91 6.38
C PHE A 54 -4.72 -12.11 5.77
N ILE A 55 -3.81 -12.75 6.51
CA ILE A 55 -3.13 -13.97 6.07
C ILE A 55 -4.14 -15.10 5.85
N LYS A 56 -5.06 -15.32 6.79
CA LYS A 56 -6.08 -16.38 6.70
C LYS A 56 -7.04 -16.17 5.53
N SER A 57 -7.30 -14.92 5.15
CA SER A 57 -8.15 -14.59 4.01
C SER A 57 -7.56 -15.03 2.66
N GLY A 58 -6.25 -15.30 2.60
CA GLY A 58 -5.55 -15.68 1.36
C GLY A 58 -5.26 -14.51 0.41
N LYS A 59 -5.75 -13.30 0.73
CA LYS A 59 -5.59 -12.08 -0.06
C LYS A 59 -4.15 -11.57 -0.15
N ILE A 60 -3.23 -12.10 0.66
CA ILE A 60 -1.84 -11.64 0.71
C ILE A 60 -1.13 -11.72 -0.65
N ASN A 61 -1.57 -12.64 -1.52
CA ASN A 61 -0.99 -12.86 -2.84
C ASN A 61 -1.39 -11.78 -3.87
N ASP A 62 -2.40 -10.98 -3.56
CA ASP A 62 -2.93 -9.96 -4.46
C ASP A 62 -2.20 -8.61 -4.33
N TYR A 63 -1.27 -8.49 -3.36
CA TYR A 63 -0.54 -7.26 -3.06
C TYR A 63 0.95 -7.37 -3.32
N HIS A 64 1.52 -6.32 -3.88
CA HIS A 64 2.96 -6.19 -4.16
C HIS A 64 3.72 -5.70 -2.93
N PHE A 65 3.06 -4.93 -2.06
CA PHE A 65 3.65 -4.41 -0.84
C PHE A 65 2.64 -4.36 0.29
N ILE A 66 3.03 -4.83 1.47
CA ILE A 66 2.20 -4.81 2.67
C ILE A 66 3.01 -4.21 3.82
N GLU A 67 2.49 -3.14 4.41
CA GLU A 67 2.99 -2.55 5.65
C GLU A 67 2.19 -3.13 6.83
N VAL A 68 2.87 -3.51 7.91
CA VAL A 68 2.26 -4.01 9.16
C VAL A 68 2.75 -3.20 10.35
#